data_AF-A0A945JKH9-F1
#
_entry.id   AF-A0A945JKH9-F1
#
_cell.length_a   1.000
_cell.length_b   1.000
_cell.length_c   1.000
_cell.angle_alpha   90.00
_cell.angle_beta   90.00
_cell.angle_gamma   90.00
#
_symmetry.space_group_name_H-M   'P 1'
#
loop_
_entity.id
_entity.type
_entity.pdbx_description
1 polymer ?
#
loop_
_entity_poly.entity_id
_entity_poly.type
_entity_poly.pdbx_seq_one_letter_code
_entity_poly.pdbx_strand_id
1 'polypeptide(L)' 'MSAVYLQVNAKLQMQALQLGEPTYLSEGEVASTFKRQMSPLGLDRAWEYWVVRSGCATM' A
#
# COMPACT_ATOMS: atom_id res chain seq x y z
N MET A 1 2.25 4.20 -5.93
CA MET A 1 1.43 3.51 -4.91
C MET A 1 1.04 2.10 -5.33
N SER A 2 0.24 1.92 -6.39
CA SER A 2 -0.41 0.64 -6.70
C SER A 2 0.56 -0.53 -6.88
N ALA A 3 1.64 -0.39 -7.67
CA ALA A 3 2.57 -1.49 -7.91
C ALA A 3 3.33 -1.94 -6.64
N VAL A 4 3.84 -0.98 -5.84
CA VAL A 4 4.60 -1.26 -4.61
C VAL A 4 3.73 -1.96 -3.57
N TYR A 5 2.53 -1.43 -3.31
CA TYR A 5 1.66 -1.99 -2.28
C TYR A 5 0.88 -3.23 -2.75
N LEU A 6 0.70 -3.43 -4.07
CA LEU A 6 0.16 -4.68 -4.59
C LEU A 6 1.08 -5.87 -4.29
N GLN A 7 2.40 -5.70 -4.48
CA GLN A 7 3.36 -6.74 -4.11
C GLN A 7 3.32 -7.06 -2.61
N VAL A 8 3.24 -6.03 -1.76
CA VAL A 8 3.15 -6.19 -0.29
C VAL A 8 1.87 -6.93 0.09
N ASN A 9 0.73 -6.55 -0.47
CA ASN A 9 -0.56 -7.20 -0.22
C ASN A 9 -0.56 -8.66 -0.71
N ALA A 10 0.02 -8.94 -1.88
CA ALA A 10 0.12 -10.31 -2.40
C ALA A 10 0.95 -11.21 -1.48
N LYS A 11 2.10 -10.71 -0.99
CA LYS A 11 2.92 -11.44 -0.01
C LYS A 11 2.14 -11.69 1.28
N LEU A 12 1.47 -10.67 1.82
CA LEU A 12 0.66 -10.78 3.03
C LEU A 12 -0.47 -11.81 2.87
N GLN A 13 -1.20 -11.73 1.75
CA GLN A 13 -2.31 -12.64 1.46
C GLN A 13 -1.82 -14.08 1.34
N MET A 14 -0.70 -14.32 0.64
CA MET A 14 -0.09 -15.65 0.54
C MET A 14 0.25 -16.22 1.92
N GLN A 15 0.80 -15.41 2.83
CA GLN A 15 1.13 -15.84 4.20
C GLN A 15 -0.13 -16.08 5.04
N ALA A 16 -1.16 -15.24 4.90
CA ALA A 16 -2.41 -15.38 5.63
C ALA A 16 -3.14 -16.67 5.24
N LEU A 17 -3.15 -17.01 3.96
CA LEU A 17 -3.75 -18.25 3.44
C LEU A 17 -3.12 -19.53 4.02
N GLN A 18 -1.87 -19.46 4.51
CA GLN A 18 -1.24 -20.58 5.21
C GLN A 18 -1.79 -20.79 6.63
N LEU A 19 -2.41 -19.75 7.21
CA LEU A 19 -3.01 -19.77 8.55
C LEU A 19 -4.53 -20.05 8.50
N GLY A 20 -5.14 -19.97 7.32
CA GLY A 20 -6.58 -20.14 7.09
C GLY A 20 -7.13 -19.06 6.17
N GLU A 21 -8.45 -18.99 6.04
CA GLU A 21 -9.07 -17.97 5.19
C GLU A 21 -9.04 -16.60 5.88
N PRO A 22 -8.40 -15.57 5.30
CA PRO A 22 -8.38 -14.24 5.88
C PRO A 22 -9.74 -13.55 5.72
N THR A 23 -10.09 -12.69 6.68
CA THR A 23 -11.20 -11.75 6.51
C THR A 23 -10.78 -10.63 5.57
N TYR A 24 -11.46 -10.53 4.42
CA TYR A 24 -11.22 -9.45 3.47
C TYR A 24 -11.90 -8.15 3.90
N LEU A 25 -11.43 -7.04 3.33
CA LEU A 25 -12.08 -5.75 3.44
C LEU A 25 -13.44 -5.78 2.72
N SER A 26 -14.42 -5.13 3.32
CA SER A 26 -15.68 -4.83 2.66
C SER A 26 -15.48 -3.81 1.53
N GLU A 27 -16.45 -3.73 0.61
CA GLU A 27 -16.42 -2.78 -0.51
C GLU A 27 -16.28 -1.31 -0.02
N GLY A 28 -16.95 -0.95 1.08
CA GLY A 28 -16.88 0.39 1.65
C GLY A 28 -15.50 0.72 2.25
N GLU A 29 -14.84 -0.26 2.86
CA GLU A 29 -13.48 -0.11 3.37
C GLU A 29 -12.47 0.01 2.24
N VAL A 30 -12.64 -0.77 1.16
CA VAL A 30 -11.80 -0.67 -0.05
C VAL A 30 -11.93 0.73 -0.67
N ALA A 31 -13.16 1.23 -0.85
CA ALA A 31 -13.40 2.55 -1.42
C ALA A 31 -12.81 3.69 -0.57
N SER A 32 -13.01 3.63 0.74
CA SER A 32 -12.48 4.63 1.69
C SER A 32 -10.95 4.61 1.72
N THR A 33 -10.37 3.41 1.70
CA THR A 33 -8.93 3.21 1.66
C THR A 33 -8.33 3.75 0.36
N PHE A 34 -8.96 3.45 -0.78
CA PHE A 34 -8.54 3.94 -2.09
C PHE A 34 -8.55 5.47 -2.13
N LYS A 35 -9.65 6.11 -1.70
CA LYS A 35 -9.77 7.58 -1.64
C LYS A 35 -8.67 8.22 -0.81
N ARG A 36 -8.31 7.61 0.33
CA ARG A 36 -7.23 8.10 1.19
C ARG A 36 -5.85 7.92 0.54
N GLN A 37 -5.55 6.73 0.03
CA GLN A 37 -4.23 6.41 -0.53
C GLN A 37 -3.93 7.17 -1.82
N MET A 38 -4.94 7.43 -2.64
CA MET A 38 -4.82 8.17 -3.90
C MET A 38 -5.09 9.66 -3.74
N SER A 39 -5.23 10.16 -2.51
CA SER A 39 -5.29 11.61 -2.26
C SER A 39 -3.93 12.26 -2.55
N PRO A 40 -3.89 13.56 -2.91
CA PRO A 40 -2.64 14.27 -3.18
C PRO A 40 -1.61 14.09 -2.05
N LEU A 41 -2.01 14.36 -0.80
CA LEU A 41 -1.16 14.18 0.37
C LEU A 41 -0.66 12.73 0.55
N GLY A 42 -1.50 11.74 0.23
CA GLY A 42 -1.14 10.33 0.31
C GLY A 42 -0.07 9.95 -0.70
N LEU A 43 -0.21 10.43 -1.94
CA LEU A 43 0.74 10.21 -3.03
C LEU A 43 2.07 10.92 -2.76
N ASP A 44 2.03 12.21 -2.40
CA ASP A 44 3.22 13.02 -2.15
C ASP A 44 4.07 12.43 -1.03
N ARG A 45 3.44 12.12 0.12
CA ARG A 45 4.14 11.52 1.26
C ARG A 45 4.78 10.17 0.90
N ALA A 46 4.08 9.34 0.14
CA ALA A 46 4.62 8.05 -0.27
C ALA A 46 5.81 8.22 -1.21
N TRP A 47 5.71 9.14 -2.17
CA TRP A 47 6.80 9.43 -3.10
C TRP A 47 8.04 9.96 -2.38
N GLU A 48 7.89 10.98 -1.53
CA GLU A 48 8.97 11.54 -0.71
C GLU A 48 9.71 10.44 0.08
N TYR A 49 8.94 9.56 0.73
CA TYR A 49 9.51 8.42 1.46
C TYR A 49 10.37 7.52 0.57
N TRP A 50 9.90 7.20 -0.64
CA TRP A 50 10.63 6.34 -1.56
C TRP A 50 11.86 7.02 -2.16
N VAL A 51 11.80 8.32 -2.44
CA VAL A 51 12.96 9.11 -2.91
C VAL A 51 14.08 9.14 -1.86
N VAL A 52 13.73 9.32 -0.58
CA VAL A 52 14.70 9.25 0.52
C VAL A 52 15.30 7.85 0.63
N ARG A 53 14.46 6.82 0.60
CA ARG A 53 14.89 5.41 0.70
C ARG A 53 15.73 4.93 -0.46
N SER A 54 15.55 5.50 -1.65
CA SER A 54 16.35 5.16 -2.83
C SER A 54 17.72 5.84 -2.82
N GLY A 55 17.99 6.74 -1.86
CA GLY A 55 19.20 7.56 -1.84
C GLY A 55 19.21 8.65 -2.92
N CYS A 56 18.07 8.93 -3.55
CA CYS A 56 17.93 9.98 -4.56
C CYS A 56 17.53 11.33 -3.95
N ALA A 57 17.16 11.36 -2.67
CA ALA A 57 17.11 12.61 -1.91
C ALA A 57 18.56 13.11 -1.79
N THR A 58 18.86 14.21 -2.49
CA THR A 58 20.16 14.88 -2.43
C THR A 58 20.57 15.22 -0.99
N MET A 59 21.88 15.18 -0.72
CA MET A 59 22.50 15.86 0.42
C MET A 59 22.04 17.32 0.51
#